data_AF-A0A7X7J961-F1
#
_entry.id   AF-A0A7X7J961-F1
#
_cell.length_a   1.000
_cell.length_b   1.000
_cell.length_c   1.000
_cell.angle_alpha   90.00
_cell.angle_beta   90.00
_cell.angle_gamma   90.00
#
_symmetry.space_group_name_H-M   'P 1'
#
loop_
_entity.id
_entity.type
_entity.pdbx_description
1 polymer ?
#
loop_
_entity_poly.entity_id
_entity_poly.type
_entity_poly.pdbx_seq_one_letter_code
_entity_poly.pdbx_strand_id
1 'polypeptide(L)' 'MRGPKEKIRLDARLVRMIKASVFEAALKNGHRLTAVSRGLGGLSEGDRVVIEVSPCAMAQGAIVGKQDCGGESSE' A
#
# COMPACT_ATOMS: atom_id res chain seq x y z
N MET A 1 -14.95 -21.99 12.97
CA MET A 1 -15.35 -20.63 12.55
C MET A 1 -14.10 -19.78 12.45
N ARG A 2 -13.70 -19.28 11.26
CA ARG A 2 -12.67 -18.24 11.19
C ARG A 2 -13.37 -16.92 11.51
N GLY A 3 -13.07 -16.34 12.66
CA GLY A 3 -13.61 -15.03 13.06
C GLY A 3 -13.33 -13.97 11.99
N PRO A 4 -13.98 -12.80 12.09
CA PRO A 4 -13.75 -11.70 11.15
C PRO A 4 -12.24 -11.47 11.05
N LYS A 5 -11.69 -11.57 9.83
CA LYS A 5 -10.28 -11.31 9.60
C LYS A 5 -10.07 -9.82 9.85
N GLU A 6 -9.50 -9.49 11.00
CA GLU A 6 -9.11 -8.12 11.30
C GLU A 6 -8.18 -7.61 10.19
N LYS A 7 -8.51 -6.40 9.73
CA LYS A 7 -7.83 -5.71 8.64
C LYS A 7 -7.36 -4.37 9.17
N ILE A 8 -6.06 -4.16 9.13
CA ILE A 8 -5.41 -2.93 9.57
C ILE A 8 -5.02 -2.16 8.32
N ARG A 9 -5.38 -0.88 8.27
CA ARG A 9 -4.98 0.03 7.20
C ARG A 9 -3.78 0.84 7.65
N LEU A 10 -2.73 0.84 6.83
CA LEU A 10 -1.47 1.50 7.12
C LEU A 10 -1.09 2.43 5.97
N ASP A 11 -0.65 3.63 6.32
CA ASP A 11 -0.05 4.55 5.36
C ASP A 11 1.35 4.08 5.00
N ALA A 12 1.64 4.03 3.70
CA ALA A 12 2.94 3.64 3.20
C ALA A 12 3.36 4.49 2.00
N ARG A 13 4.66 4.50 1.73
CA ARG A 13 5.24 5.04 0.50
C ARG A 13 5.82 3.90 -0.32
N LEU A 14 5.47 3.84 -1.61
CA LEU A 14 6.08 2.87 -2.52
C LEU A 14 7.57 3.21 -2.68
N VAL A 15 8.44 2.25 -2.40
CA VAL A 15 9.89 2.40 -2.49
C VAL A 15 10.36 1.99 -3.87
N ARG A 16 9.98 0.79 -4.29
CA ARG A 16 10.30 0.27 -5.62
C ARG A 16 9.28 -0.74 -6.12
N MET A 17 9.21 -0.92 -7.43
CA MET A 17 8.47 -2.05 -8.02
C MET A 17 9.34 -3.31 -8.02
N ILE A 18 8.86 -4.40 -7.41
CA ILE A 18 9.56 -5.70 -7.39
C ILE A 18 9.22 -6.51 -8.65
N LYS A 19 7.93 -6.52 -9.02
CA LYS A 19 7.39 -7.14 -10.24
C LYS A 19 6.04 -6.50 -10.56
N ALA A 20 5.45 -6.86 -11.70
CA ALA A 20 4.13 -6.37 -12.11
C ALA A 20 3.12 -6.42 -10.95
N SER A 21 2.59 -5.25 -10.59
CA SER A 21 1.63 -5.06 -9.49
C SER A 21 2.10 -5.46 -8.09
N VAL A 22 3.41 -5.62 -7.87
CA VAL A 22 3.99 -5.93 -6.55
C VAL A 22 5.11 -4.94 -6.24
N PHE A 23 5.00 -4.30 -5.09
CA PHE A 23 5.86 -3.19 -4.67
C PHE A 23 6.46 -3.46 -3.30
N GLU A 24 7.67 -2.96 -3.08
CA GLU A 24 8.20 -2.73 -1.73
C GLU A 24 7.60 -1.41 -1.23
N ALA A 25 7.00 -1.42 -0.04
CA ALA A 25 6.41 -0.23 0.57
C ALA A 25 7.01 0.02 1.95
N ALA A 26 7.33 1.27 2.24
CA ALA A 26 7.84 1.73 3.53
C ALA A 26 6.70 2.40 4.32
N LEU A 27 6.47 1.89 5.53
CA LEU A 27 5.55 2.48 6.50
C LEU A 27 6.17 3.72 7.15
N LYS A 28 5.33 4.58 7.73
CA LYS A 28 5.76 5.79 8.47
C LYS A 28 6.72 5.48 9.64
N ASN A 29 6.62 4.29 10.22
CA ASN A 29 7.49 3.84 11.32
C ASN A 29 8.83 3.25 10.85
N GLY A 30 9.15 3.31 9.56
CA GLY A 30 10.41 2.83 8.99
C GLY A 30 10.42 1.35 8.60
N HIS A 31 9.39 0.58 8.95
CA HIS A 31 9.29 -0.82 8.52
C HIS A 31 8.92 -0.93 7.04
N ARG A 32 9.41 -1.99 6.40
CA ARG A 32 9.12 -2.29 4.99
C ARG A 32 8.32 -3.58 4.86
N LEU A 33 7.43 -3.61 3.88
CA LEU A 33 6.59 -4.77 3.58
C LEU A 33 6.32 -4.88 2.08
N THR A 34 5.88 -6.06 1.65
CA THR A 34 5.50 -6.30 0.26
C THR A 34 4.02 -5.99 0.05
N ALA A 35 3.70 -5.14 -0.91
CA ALA A 35 2.34 -4.71 -1.19
C ALA A 35 1.92 -5.11 -2.61
N VAL A 36 0.73 -5.67 -2.75
CA VAL A 36 0.19 -6.08 -4.06
C VAL A 36 -0.95 -5.15 -4.47
N SER A 37 -0.87 -4.58 -5.66
CA SER A 37 -1.98 -3.86 -6.29
C SER A 37 -2.93 -4.83 -6.98
N ARG A 38 -4.23 -4.73 -6.70
CA ARG A 38 -5.28 -5.43 -7.45
C ARG A 38 -6.22 -4.40 -8.06
N GLY A 39 -5.92 -3.96 -9.27
CA GLY A 39 -6.78 -3.04 -10.03
C GLY A 39 -6.49 -1.55 -9.80
N LEU A 40 -5.48 -1.19 -9.02
CA LEU A 40 -4.98 0.19 -8.94
C LEU A 40 -3.85 0.35 -9.96
N GLY A 41 -4.18 0.95 -11.10
CA GLY A 41 -3.21 1.35 -12.12
C GLY A 41 -2.48 2.65 -11.76
N GLY A 42 -1.43 3.00 -12.49
CA GLY A 42 -0.72 4.27 -12.33
C GLY A 42 0.03 4.42 -11.00
N LEU A 43 0.41 3.30 -10.37
CA LEU A 43 1.25 3.28 -9.18
C LEU A 43 2.73 3.30 -9.56
N SER A 44 3.44 4.28 -9.02
CA SER A 44 4.86 4.50 -9.27
C SER A 44 5.64 4.59 -7.97
N GLU A 45 6.95 4.42 -8.07
CA GLU A 45 7.86 4.63 -6.95
C GLU A 45 7.71 6.06 -6.40
N GLY A 46 7.71 6.18 -5.07
CA GLY A 46 7.49 7.43 -4.37
C GLY A 46 6.03 7.75 -4.04
N ASP A 47 5.06 7.07 -4.67
CA ASP A 47 3.63 7.28 -4.39
C ASP A 47 3.29 6.98 -2.92
N ARG A 48 2.42 7.80 -2.34
CA ARG A 48 1.80 7.54 -1.04
C ARG A 48 0.55 6.70 -1.26
N VAL A 49 0.43 5.61 -0.52
CA VAL A 49 -0.65 4.63 -0.66
C VAL A 49 -1.19 4.22 0.70
N VAL A 50 -2.37 3.60 0.69
CA VAL A 50 -2.94 2.91 1.84
C VAL A 50 -2.85 1.42 1.59
N ILE A 51 -2.28 0.70 2.55
CA ILE A 51 -2.11 -0.75 2.49
C ILE A 51 -2.97 -1.39 3.57
N GLU A 52 -3.75 -2.39 3.17
CA GLU A 52 -4.49 -3.25 4.08
C GLU A 52 -3.64 -4.50 4.39
N VAL A 53 -3.39 -4.74 5.68
CA VAL A 53 -2.67 -5.91 6.19
C VAL A 53 -3.53 -6.66 7.21
N SER A 54 -3.25 -7.94 7.40
CA SER A 54 -3.82 -8.72 8.51
C SER A 54 -2.81 -8.82 9.65
N PRO A 55 -3.22 -8.82 10.93
CA PRO A 55 -2.33 -8.99 12.07
C PRO A 55 -1.48 -10.27 11.97
N CYS A 56 -2.06 -11.33 11.39
CA CYS A 56 -1.39 -12.62 11.21
C CYS A 56 -0.35 -12.61 10.06
N ALA A 57 -0.25 -11.55 9.26
CA ALA A 57 0.59 -11.47 8.08
C ALA A 57 1.05 -10.03 7.79
N MET A 58 1.73 -9.37 8.74
CA MET A 58 2.14 -7.96 8.61
C MET A 58 3.26 -7.72 7.58
N ALA A 59 3.95 -8.76 7.12
CA ALA A 59 4.99 -8.65 6.09
C ALA A 59 4.43 -8.47 4.66
N GLN A 60 3.13 -8.72 4.46
CA GLN A 60 2.48 -8.63 3.16
C GLN A 60 1.12 -7.94 3.26
N GLY A 61 0.81 -7.08 2.29
CA GLY A 61 -0.44 -6.33 2.27
C GLY A 61 -1.01 -6.13 0.86
N ALA A 62 -2.25 -5.67 0.82
CA ALA A 62 -2.91 -5.25 -0.41
C ALA A 62 -2.94 -3.72 -0.48
N ILE A 63 -2.54 -3.16 -1.61
CA ILE A 63 -2.72 -1.73 -1.87
C ILE A 63 -4.21 -1.50 -2.14
N VAL A 64 -4.85 -0.68 -1.31
CA VAL A 64 -6.30 -0.43 -1.37
C VAL A 64 -6.65 1.01 -1.79
N GLY A 65 -5.67 1.90 -1.85
CA GLY A 65 -5.87 3.25 -2.36
C GLY A 65 -4.55 4.01 -2.55
N LYS A 66 -4.58 5.01 -3.43
CA LYS A 66 -3.53 6.01 -3.57
C LYS A 66 -3.93 7.24 -2.74
N GLN A 67 -2.99 7.77 -1.95
CA GLN A 67 -3.19 9.06 -1.29
C GLN A 67 -2.83 10.13 -2.30
N ASP A 68 -3.84 10.80 -2.82
CA ASP A 68 -3.65 11.94 -3.69
C ASP A 68 -2.92 13.03 -2.89
N CYS A 69 -1.69 13.33 -3.27
CA CYS A 69 -1.09 14.60 -2.88
C CYS A 69 -1.62 15.58 -3.90
N GLY A 70 -2.72 16.25 -3.54
CA GLY A 70 -3.49 17.14 -4.41
C GLY A 70 -2.59 17.86 -5.40
N GLY A 71 -2.69 17.45 -6.66
CA GLY A 71 -2.62 18.43 -7.72
C GLY A 71 -3.88 19.26 -7.56
N GLU A 72 -3.76 20.42 -6.92
CA GLU A 72 -4.63 21.53 -7.27
C GLU A 72 -4.48 21.72 -8.79
N SER A 73 -5.39 21.11 -9.56
CA SER A 73 -5.66 21.53 -10.92
C SER A 73 -5.98 23.02 -10.81
N SER A 74 -5.00 23.84 -11.15
CA SER A 74 -5.19 25.26 -11.35
C SER A 74 -6.04 25.40 -12.61
N GLU A 75 -7.30 25.77 -12.45
CA GLU A 75 -8.15 26.34 -13.50
C GLU A 75 -8.33 27.84 -13.25
#